data_AF-A0A1E4RCU8-F1
#
_entry.id   AF-A0A1E4RCU8-F1
#
_cell.length_a   1.000
_cell.length_b   1.000
_cell.length_c   1.000
_cell.angle_alpha   90.00
_cell.angle_beta   90.00
_cell.angle_gamma   90.00
#
_symmetry.space_group_name_H-M   'P 1'
#
loop_
_entity.id
_entity.type
_entity.pdbx_description
1 polymer ?
#
loop_
_entity_poly.entity_id
_entity_poly.type
_entity_poly.pdbx_seq_one_letter_code
_entity_poly.pdbx_strand_id
1 'polypeptide(L)'
;MLSKPASRVLSQKAFMRNFQSSARSMNKIYGTPAEGPYSNLPFKVHNRRFIPFGVYYWGVLGFFFAFPFLTTYLHLYKSGALNE
;
A
#
# COMPACT_ATOMS: atom_id res chain seq x y z
N MET A 1 46.90 -5.00 48.75
CA MET A 1 45.97 -3.98 48.22
C MET A 1 46.61 -3.33 47.00
N LEU A 2 46.14 -3.62 45.77
CA LEU A 2 46.07 -2.66 44.66
C LEU A 2 45.27 -3.28 43.50
N SER A 3 44.00 -2.88 43.42
CA SER A 3 43.07 -3.25 42.36
C SER A 3 43.44 -2.55 41.05
N LYS A 4 43.67 -3.31 39.98
CA LYS A 4 43.67 -2.75 38.62
C LYS A 4 42.21 -2.52 38.19
N PRO A 5 41.87 -1.35 37.63
CA PRO A 5 40.49 -1.02 37.33
C PRO A 5 40.01 -1.85 36.14
N ALA A 6 38.83 -2.47 36.30
CA ALA A 6 38.07 -3.10 35.23
C ALA A 6 37.70 -2.03 34.19
N SER A 7 38.53 -1.89 33.15
CA SER A 7 38.24 -1.02 32.02
C SER A 7 37.18 -1.68 31.13
N ARG A 8 35.93 -1.28 31.35
CA ARG A 8 34.87 -1.07 30.35
C ARG A 8 34.83 -2.10 29.20
N VAL A 9 34.13 -3.20 29.42
CA VAL A 9 33.39 -3.86 28.34
C VAL A 9 31.90 -3.70 28.64
N LEU A 10 31.44 -2.45 28.62
CA LEU A 10 30.05 -2.19 28.25
C LEU A 10 29.97 -2.54 26.77
N SER A 11 29.78 -3.84 26.49
CA SER A 11 29.34 -4.32 25.18
C SER A 11 28.07 -3.55 24.89
N GLN A 12 28.27 -2.48 24.12
CA GLN A 12 27.26 -1.54 23.73
C GLN A 12 26.22 -2.38 23.02
N LYS A 13 25.11 -2.65 23.70
CA LYS A 13 23.84 -3.06 23.13
C LYS A 13 23.31 -1.92 22.24
N ALA A 14 24.14 -1.40 21.32
CA ALA A 14 23.64 -0.99 20.05
C ALA A 14 23.25 -2.31 19.38
N PHE A 15 22.03 -2.77 19.67
CA PHE A 15 21.24 -3.42 18.65
C PHE A 15 21.24 -2.42 17.51
N MET A 16 22.27 -2.52 16.65
CA MET A 16 22.34 -1.85 15.37
C MET A 16 21.08 -2.38 14.72
N ARG A 17 20.00 -1.60 14.80
CA ARG A 17 18.77 -1.91 14.08
C ARG A 17 19.27 -2.05 12.66
N ASN A 18 19.33 -3.28 12.17
CA ASN A 18 19.59 -3.53 10.77
C ASN A 18 18.43 -2.84 10.07
N PHE A 19 18.63 -1.57 9.73
CA PHE A 19 17.76 -0.80 8.85
C PHE A 19 17.94 -1.42 7.48
N GLN A 20 17.41 -2.63 7.33
CA GLN A 20 17.37 -3.35 6.10
C GLN A 20 16.29 -2.66 5.29
N SER A 21 16.72 -1.70 4.46
CA SER A 21 15.86 -1.15 3.41
C SER A 21 15.56 -2.28 2.44
N SER A 22 14.36 -2.86 2.55
CA SER A 22 13.86 -3.95 1.72
C SER A 22 13.85 -3.60 0.22
N ALA A 23 13.92 -2.31 -0.13
CA ALA A 23 14.04 -1.83 -1.50
C ALA A 23 15.29 -2.36 -2.22
N ARG A 24 16.45 -2.44 -1.54
CA ARG A 24 17.70 -2.87 -2.21
C ARG A 24 17.75 -4.38 -2.48
N SER A 25 17.04 -5.18 -1.68
CA SER A 25 16.99 -6.64 -1.85
C SER A 25 16.12 -7.06 -3.05
N MET A 26 15.06 -6.32 -3.34
CA MET A 26 14.13 -6.61 -4.45
C MET A 26 14.74 -6.30 -5.83
N ASN A 27 15.70 -5.39 -5.89
CA ASN A 27 16.29 -4.94 -7.16
C ASN A 27 17.09 -6.02 -7.90
N LYS A 28 17.55 -7.06 -7.19
CA LYS A 28 18.27 -8.18 -7.81
C LYS A 28 17.37 -9.03 -8.72
N ILE A 29 16.07 -9.06 -8.45
CA ILE A 29 15.09 -9.89 -9.18
C ILE A 29 14.28 -9.04 -10.17
N TYR A 30 13.95 -7.80 -9.79
CA TYR A 30 13.03 -6.94 -10.55
C TYR A 30 13.67 -5.72 -11.22
N GLY A 31 15.01 -5.57 -11.17
CA GLY A 31 15.73 -4.44 -11.76
C GLY A 31 15.78 -3.20 -10.86
N THR A 32 16.16 -2.04 -11.41
CA THR A 32 16.12 -0.77 -10.65
C THR A 32 14.67 -0.29 -10.52
N PRO A 33 14.21 0.13 -9.32
CA PRO A 33 12.85 0.55 -9.11
C PRO A 33 12.63 1.84 -9.90
N ALA A 34 11.43 1.99 -10.47
CA ALA A 34 11.09 3.21 -11.19
C ALA A 34 11.20 4.41 -10.23
N GLU A 35 11.93 5.44 -10.64
CA GLU A 35 12.06 6.68 -9.91
C GLU A 35 11.09 7.72 -10.51
N GLY A 36 10.32 8.40 -9.66
CA GLY A 36 9.39 9.44 -10.10
C GLY A 36 8.27 9.73 -9.09
N PRO A 37 7.50 10.81 -9.32
CA PRO A 37 6.48 11.28 -8.37
C PRO A 37 5.31 10.31 -8.17
N TYR A 38 5.08 9.39 -9.11
CA TYR A 38 4.00 8.42 -9.09
C TYR A 38 4.48 6.97 -9.25
N SER A 39 5.79 6.72 -9.13
CA SER A 39 6.35 5.38 -9.32
C SER A 39 6.11 4.44 -8.13
N ASN A 40 5.74 5.01 -6.97
CA ASN A 40 5.37 4.30 -5.76
C ASN A 40 3.89 3.88 -5.72
N LEU A 41 3.08 4.33 -6.67
CA LEU A 41 1.65 4.04 -6.68
C LEU A 41 1.38 2.74 -7.46
N PRO A 42 0.50 1.86 -6.96
CA PRO A 42 0.13 0.62 -7.66
C PRO A 42 -0.83 0.87 -8.84
N PHE A 43 -1.04 2.13 -9.23
CA PHE A 43 -1.89 2.53 -10.34
C PHE A 43 -1.29 3.72 -11.10
N LYS A 44 -1.53 3.75 -12.41
CA LYS A 44 -1.00 4.80 -13.28
C LYS A 44 -1.77 6.11 -13.09
N VAL A 45 -1.13 7.25 -12.83
CA VAL A 45 -1.86 8.53 -12.74
C VAL A 45 -1.85 9.29 -14.07
N HIS A 46 -0.70 9.31 -14.74
CA HIS A 46 -0.44 10.09 -15.95
C HIS A 46 -0.32 9.19 -17.20
N ASN A 47 -0.43 9.75 -18.40
CA ASN A 47 -0.23 9.02 -19.68
C ASN A 47 -1.09 7.74 -19.82
N ARG A 48 -2.36 7.79 -19.41
CA ARG A 48 -3.32 6.72 -19.70
C ARG A 48 -3.86 6.88 -21.12
N ARG A 49 -3.87 5.79 -21.90
CA ARG A 49 -4.25 5.80 -23.33
C ARG A 49 -5.75 5.91 -23.57
N PHE A 50 -6.58 5.30 -22.72
CA PHE A 50 -8.02 5.12 -22.98
C PHE A 50 -8.90 5.86 -21.98
N ILE A 51 -8.64 5.70 -20.68
CA ILE A 51 -9.53 6.22 -19.62
C ILE A 51 -8.80 7.33 -18.87
N PRO A 52 -9.33 8.56 -18.86
CA PRO A 52 -8.80 9.64 -18.03
C PRO A 52 -8.80 9.24 -16.55
N PHE A 53 -7.76 9.66 -15.81
CA PHE A 53 -7.58 9.25 -14.42
C PHE A 53 -8.79 9.59 -13.53
N GLY A 54 -9.40 10.76 -13.71
CA GLY A 54 -10.59 11.16 -12.95
C GLY A 54 -11.76 10.21 -13.12
N VAL A 55 -12.04 9.77 -14.34
CA VAL A 55 -13.11 8.80 -14.63
C VAL A 55 -12.80 7.45 -13.97
N TYR A 56 -11.55 6.99 -14.04
CA TYR A 56 -11.13 5.75 -13.36
C TYR A 56 -11.30 5.86 -11.84
N TYR A 57 -10.78 6.92 -11.23
CA TYR A 57 -10.77 7.10 -9.78
C TYR A 57 -12.19 7.24 -9.23
N TRP A 58 -12.99 8.16 -9.78
CA TRP A 58 -14.37 8.37 -9.35
C TRP A 58 -15.30 7.25 -9.77
N GLY A 59 -15.03 6.57 -10.89
CA GLY A 59 -15.79 5.39 -11.31
C GLY A 59 -15.62 4.22 -10.35
N VAL A 60 -14.38 3.93 -9.92
CA VAL A 60 -14.12 2.87 -8.92
C VAL A 60 -14.78 3.24 -7.58
N LEU A 61 -14.54 4.45 -7.07
CA LEU A 61 -15.16 4.89 -5.81
C LEU A 61 -16.68 4.89 -5.89
N GLY A 62 -17.25 5.42 -6.98
CA GLY A 62 -18.69 5.47 -7.21
C GLY A 62 -19.31 4.09 -7.31
N PHE A 63 -18.64 3.12 -7.95
CA PHE A 63 -19.12 1.74 -8.03
C PHE A 63 -19.19 1.09 -6.65
N PHE A 64 -18.13 1.19 -5.85
CA PHE A 64 -18.13 0.63 -4.49
C PHE A 64 -19.09 1.37 -3.55
N PHE A 65 -19.27 2.67 -3.75
CA PHE A 65 -20.30 3.43 -3.05
C PHE A 65 -21.71 2.95 -3.42
N ALA A 66 -21.97 2.67 -4.70
CA ALA A 66 -23.26 2.20 -5.19
C ALA A 66 -23.53 0.72 -4.83
N PHE A 67 -22.50 -0.06 -4.51
CA PHE A 67 -22.60 -1.50 -4.23
C PHE A 67 -23.71 -1.88 -3.23
N PRO A 68 -23.79 -1.31 -2.01
CA PRO A 68 -24.85 -1.67 -1.06
C PRO A 68 -26.26 -1.36 -1.59
N PHE A 69 -26.44 -0.28 -2.36
CA PHE A 69 -27.73 0.09 -2.95
C PHE A 69 -28.14 -0.87 -4.06
N LEU A 70 -27.21 -1.24 -4.94
CA LEU A 70 -27.42 -2.23 -5.98
C LEU A 70 -27.79 -3.58 -5.38
N THR A 71 -27.08 -4.01 -4.33
CA THR A 71 -27.41 -5.27 -3.65
C THR A 71 -28.79 -5.22 -3.00
N THR A 72 -29.13 -4.12 -2.31
CA THR A 72 -30.44 -3.96 -1.69
C THR A 72 -31.56 -3.91 -2.71
N TYR A 73 -31.35 -3.22 -3.85
CA TYR A 73 -32.30 -3.19 -4.96
C TYR A 73 -32.58 -4.59 -5.51
N LEU A 74 -31.54 -5.40 -5.75
CA LEU A 74 -31.69 -6.79 -6.19
C LEU A 74 -32.46 -7.63 -5.17
N HIS A 75 -32.21 -7.44 -3.87
CA HIS A 75 -32.94 -8.14 -2.81
C HIS A 75 -34.41 -7.70 -2.73
N LEU A 76 -34.69 -6.40 -2.82
CA LEU A 76 -36.05 -5.85 -2.84
C LEU A 76 -36.84 -6.38 -4.04
N TYR A 77 -36.23 -6.38 -5.24
CA TYR A 77 -36.83 -6.95 -6.44
C TYR A 77 -37.20 -8.43 -6.25
N LYS A 78 -36.27 -9.24 -5.72
CA LYS A 78 -36.52 -10.66 -5.44
C LYS A 78 -37.57 -10.90 -4.36
N SER A 79 -37.73 -9.96 -3.42
CA SER A 79 -38.73 -10.05 -2.35
C SER A 79 -40.15 -9.67 -2.80
N GLY A 80 -40.30 -9.13 -4.01
CA GLY A 80 -41.58 -8.64 -4.52
C GLY A 80 -41.97 -7.23 -4.03
N ALA A 81 -41.16 -6.62 -3.16
CA ALA A 81 -41.38 -5.28 -2.62
C ALA A 81 -41.35 -4.14 -3.67
N LEU A 82 -40.97 -4.43 -4.91
CA LEU A 82 -40.94 -3.46 -6.02
C LEU A 82 -42.03 -3.74 -7.08
N ASN A 83 -42.93 -4.71 -6.84
CA ASN A 83 -43.95 -5.16 -7.81
C ASN A 83 -45.37 -4.62 -7.49
N GLU A 84 -45.47 -3.52 -6.75
CA GLU A 84 -46.73 -2.85 -6.45
C GLU A 84 -47.26 -2.02 -7.63
#